data_AF-A0AA39JG32-F1
#
_entry.id   AF-A0AA39JG32-F1
#
_cell.length_a   1.000
_cell.length_b   1.000
_cell.length_c   1.000
_cell.angle_alpha   90.00
_cell.angle_beta   90.00
_cell.angle_gamma   90.00
#
_symmetry.space_group_name_H-M   'P 1'
#
loop_
_entity.id
_entity.type
_entity.pdbx_description
1 polymer ?
#
loop_
_entity_poly.entity_id
_entity_poly.type
_entity_poly.pdbx_seq_one_letter_code
_entity_poly.pdbx_strand_id
1 'polypeptide(L)'
;MSMWETWCNFIIELVTLTTQVSMATGMKRYADREEDFSAMQKNILKQLPTSLYTALNALHLDSETTLYVVCPACSFCHRPDAHAISPNSLYPTNCTQLIPGDSGLVCCSAGLLEQCHGGVRPKKPFLLASLPDYLTKSLSNPDIEKLCNQACDDALAQRNAPSTSRTMMGVFDGGFLRDFIGPDGKLFIDRGDKV
;
A
#
# COMPACT_ATOMS: atom_id res chain seq x y z
N MET A 1 -23.42 -4.87 -1.31
CA MET A 1 -22.20 -5.52 -1.84
C MET A 1 -21.96 -4.94 -3.22
N SER A 2 -20.83 -4.26 -3.41
CA SER A 2 -20.54 -3.60 -4.69
C SER A 2 -20.20 -4.68 -5.74
N MET A 3 -20.59 -4.47 -7.01
CA MET A 3 -20.29 -5.41 -8.10
C MET A 3 -18.80 -5.74 -8.21
N TRP A 4 -17.94 -4.82 -7.77
CA TRP A 4 -16.49 -4.96 -7.76
C TRP A 4 -15.98 -5.92 -6.68
N GLU A 5 -16.55 -5.89 -5.46
CA GLU A 5 -16.24 -6.84 -4.38
C GLU A 5 -16.52 -8.28 -4.81
N THR A 6 -17.66 -8.51 -5.46
CA THR A 6 -18.03 -9.85 -5.95
C THR A 6 -17.02 -10.36 -6.97
N TRP A 7 -16.53 -9.48 -7.85
CA TRP A 7 -15.57 -9.85 -8.87
C TRP A 7 -14.18 -10.16 -8.29
N CYS A 8 -13.73 -9.38 -7.31
CA CYS A 8 -12.48 -9.64 -6.58
C CYS A 8 -12.54 -10.97 -5.81
N ASN A 9 -13.63 -11.24 -5.10
CA ASN A 9 -13.79 -12.51 -4.37
C ASN A 9 -13.81 -13.71 -5.32
N PHE A 10 -14.47 -13.60 -6.47
CA PHE A 10 -14.44 -14.65 -7.50
C PHE A 10 -13.01 -14.95 -7.98
N ILE A 11 -12.19 -13.93 -8.23
CA ILE A 11 -10.79 -14.12 -8.63
C ILE A 11 -10.00 -14.82 -7.52
N ILE A 12 -10.20 -14.43 -6.26
CA ILE A 12 -9.53 -15.04 -5.10
C ILE A 12 -9.88 -16.53 -4.97
N GLU A 13 -11.16 -16.88 -5.15
CA GLU A 13 -11.60 -18.27 -5.18
C GLU A 13 -10.97 -19.05 -6.34
N LEU A 14 -10.95 -18.46 -7.54
CA LEU A 14 -10.34 -19.09 -8.71
C LEU A 14 -8.84 -19.38 -8.48
N VAL A 15 -8.08 -18.43 -7.93
CA VAL A 15 -6.65 -18.61 -7.61
C VAL A 15 -6.45 -19.70 -6.55
N THR A 16 -7.34 -19.76 -5.56
CA THR A 16 -7.30 -20.80 -4.53
C THR A 16 -7.52 -22.18 -5.13
N LEU A 17 -8.51 -22.33 -6.00
CA LEU A 17 -8.81 -23.58 -6.70
C LEU A 17 -7.67 -24.02 -7.62
N THR A 18 -7.10 -23.11 -8.42
CA THR A 18 -5.98 -23.46 -9.30
C THR A 18 -4.73 -23.87 -8.52
N THR A 19 -4.49 -23.24 -7.36
CA THR A 19 -3.41 -23.62 -6.44
C THR A 19 -3.64 -25.03 -5.87
N GLN A 20 -4.85 -25.33 -5.41
CA GLN A 20 -5.21 -26.67 -4.90
C GLN A 20 -5.03 -27.75 -5.99
N VAL A 21 -5.52 -27.49 -7.21
CA VAL A 21 -5.37 -28.42 -8.34
C VAL A 21 -3.90 -28.63 -8.72
N SER A 22 -3.09 -27.57 -8.70
CA SER A 22 -1.65 -27.66 -8.96
C SER A 22 -0.92 -28.48 -7.89
N MET A 23 -1.28 -28.30 -6.62
CA MET A 23 -0.74 -29.07 -5.50
C MET A 23 -1.13 -30.55 -5.58
N ALA A 24 -2.36 -30.86 -5.98
CA ALA A 24 -2.86 -32.22 -6.13
C ALA A 24 -2.24 -32.96 -7.33
N THR A 25 -2.04 -32.27 -8.46
CA THR A 25 -1.43 -32.85 -9.67
C THR A 25 0.09 -33.06 -9.54
N GLY A 26 0.76 -32.33 -8.65
CA GLY A 26 2.16 -32.55 -8.28
C GLY A 26 2.40 -33.75 -7.35
N MET A 27 1.35 -34.34 -6.75
CA MET A 27 1.48 -35.55 -5.95
C MET A 27 1.71 -36.75 -6.88
N LYS A 28 2.96 -37.23 -6.94
CA LYS A 28 3.24 -38.56 -7.48
C LYS A 28 2.34 -39.57 -6.78
N ARG A 29 1.56 -40.31 -7.57
CA ARG A 29 0.75 -41.47 -7.20
C ARG A 29 1.55 -42.42 -6.29
N TYR A 30 1.48 -42.22 -4.99
CA TYR A 30 1.72 -43.29 -4.03
C TYR A 30 0.34 -43.71 -3.52
N ALA A 31 0.08 -45.00 -3.73
CA ALA A 31 -1.21 -45.61 -3.52
C ALA A 31 -1.67 -45.51 -2.06
N ASP A 32 -2.99 -45.45 -1.94
CA ASP A 32 -3.82 -45.67 -0.76
C ASP A 32 -3.93 -44.55 0.30
N ARG A 33 -5.12 -43.94 0.23
CA ARG A 33 -5.98 -43.38 1.28
C ARG A 33 -5.70 -41.94 1.76
N GLU A 34 -6.79 -41.17 1.63
CA GLU A 34 -7.03 -39.77 1.97
C GLU A 34 -6.21 -38.72 1.19
N GLU A 35 -6.96 -37.83 0.54
CA GLU A 35 -6.53 -36.65 -0.21
C GLU A 35 -5.88 -35.61 0.72
N ASP A 36 -4.87 -36.01 1.46
CA ASP A 36 -4.37 -35.20 2.55
C ASP A 36 -3.15 -34.40 2.09
N PHE A 37 -3.39 -33.11 1.81
CA PHE A 37 -2.33 -32.14 1.55
C PHE A 37 -1.23 -32.26 2.61
N SER A 38 0.04 -32.23 2.21
CA SER A 38 1.17 -32.19 3.15
C SER A 38 1.05 -31.00 4.11
N ALA A 39 1.69 -31.08 5.28
CA ALA A 39 1.66 -30.00 6.28
C ALA A 39 2.09 -28.63 5.69
N MET A 40 3.06 -28.64 4.77
CA MET A 40 3.50 -27.45 4.06
C MET A 40 2.42 -26.91 3.11
N GLN A 41 1.76 -27.77 2.33
CA GLN A 41 0.67 -27.37 1.43
C GLN A 41 -0.54 -26.84 2.22
N LYS A 42 -0.90 -27.49 3.34
CA LYS A 42 -1.94 -27.01 4.26
C LYS A 42 -1.59 -25.63 4.82
N ASN A 43 -0.31 -25.37 5.10
CA ASN A 43 0.14 -24.06 5.57
C ASN A 43 0.04 -22.98 4.47
N ILE A 44 0.44 -23.29 3.24
CA ILE A 44 0.31 -22.37 2.10
C ILE A 44 -1.16 -22.04 1.84
N LEU A 45 -2.05 -23.04 1.82
CA LEU A 45 -3.48 -22.83 1.61
C LEU A 45 -4.12 -21.97 2.72
N LYS A 46 -3.64 -22.09 3.96
CA LYS A 46 -4.10 -21.24 5.08
C LYS A 46 -3.66 -19.78 4.95
N GLN A 47 -2.59 -19.50 4.21
CA GLN A 47 -2.09 -18.14 4.00
C GLN A 47 -2.75 -17.44 2.82
N LEU A 48 -3.48 -18.18 1.96
CA LEU A 48 -4.23 -17.57 0.87
C LEU A 48 -5.39 -16.75 1.44
N PRO A 49 -5.57 -15.50 0.98
CA PRO A 49 -6.69 -14.70 1.42
C PRO A 49 -8.01 -15.32 0.95
N THR A 50 -9.02 -15.30 1.81
CA THR A 50 -10.36 -15.85 1.52
C THR A 50 -11.34 -14.81 0.98
N SER A 51 -10.97 -13.53 1.06
CA SER A 51 -11.77 -12.41 0.58
C SER A 51 -10.87 -11.24 0.25
N LEU A 52 -11.40 -10.28 -0.49
CA LEU A 52 -10.71 -9.01 -0.74
C LEU A 52 -10.28 -8.34 0.58
N TYR A 53 -11.14 -8.39 1.61
CA TYR A 53 -10.83 -7.83 2.92
C TYR A 53 -9.66 -8.58 3.58
N THR A 54 -9.68 -9.92 3.55
CA THR A 54 -8.58 -10.74 4.08
C THR A 54 -7.27 -10.44 3.34
N ALA A 55 -7.32 -10.23 2.02
CA ALA A 55 -6.17 -9.89 1.19
C ALA A 55 -5.61 -8.51 1.54
N LEU A 56 -6.47 -7.50 1.62
CA LEU A 56 -6.09 -6.14 1.99
C LEU A 56 -5.49 -6.11 3.40
N ASN A 57 -6.13 -6.80 4.36
CA ASN A 57 -5.63 -6.88 5.73
C ASN A 57 -4.29 -7.63 5.82
N ALA A 58 -4.13 -8.76 5.11
CA ALA A 58 -2.89 -9.53 5.09
C ALA A 58 -1.71 -8.77 4.46
N LEU A 59 -2.00 -7.88 3.51
CA LEU A 59 -1.02 -7.00 2.89
C LEU A 59 -0.86 -5.65 3.61
N HIS A 60 -1.58 -5.44 4.72
CA HIS A 60 -1.67 -4.16 5.43
C HIS A 60 -2.06 -2.98 4.51
N LEU A 61 -2.89 -3.26 3.51
CA LEU A 61 -3.47 -2.31 2.55
C LEU A 61 -4.89 -1.87 2.95
N ASP A 62 -5.35 -2.23 4.14
CA ASP A 62 -6.60 -1.79 4.76
C ASP A 62 -6.52 -0.34 5.28
N SER A 63 -5.49 0.41 4.89
CA SER A 63 -5.34 1.81 5.28
C SER A 63 -6.52 2.64 4.80
N GLU A 64 -6.88 3.69 5.56
CA GLU A 64 -7.91 4.63 5.13
C GLU A 64 -7.58 5.18 3.73
N THR A 65 -8.41 4.86 2.73
CA THR A 65 -8.25 5.37 1.37
C THR A 65 -9.26 6.47 1.08
N THR A 66 -8.80 7.56 0.48
CA THR A 66 -9.67 8.63 -0.04
C THR A 66 -9.64 8.61 -1.56
N LEU A 67 -10.82 8.54 -2.19
CA LEU A 67 -10.96 8.69 -3.63
C LEU A 67 -11.03 10.18 -3.98
N TYR A 68 -10.04 10.68 -4.70
CA TYR A 68 -10.00 12.05 -5.21
C TYR A 68 -10.50 12.12 -6.65
N VAL A 69 -10.93 13.31 -7.06
CA VAL A 69 -11.16 13.63 -8.48
C VAL A 69 -10.11 14.62 -8.96
N VAL A 70 -9.35 14.22 -9.97
CA VAL A 70 -8.29 15.05 -10.53
C VAL A 70 -8.85 15.87 -11.68
N CYS A 71 -8.61 17.18 -11.66
CA CYS A 71 -8.97 18.04 -12.77
C CYS A 71 -8.19 17.63 -14.03
N PRO A 72 -8.86 17.34 -15.17
CA PRO A 72 -8.17 16.94 -16.39
C PRO A 72 -7.34 18.06 -17.02
N ALA A 73 -7.63 19.33 -16.69
CA ALA A 73 -6.95 20.49 -17.27
C ALA A 73 -5.75 20.97 -16.43
N CYS A 74 -5.91 21.11 -15.11
CA CYS A 74 -4.85 21.65 -14.23
C CYS A 74 -4.24 20.62 -13.27
N SER A 75 -4.71 19.36 -13.29
CA SER A 75 -4.25 18.28 -12.39
C SER A 75 -4.46 18.52 -10.90
N PHE A 76 -5.29 19.51 -10.51
CA PHE A 76 -5.65 19.71 -9.10
C PHE A 76 -6.51 18.55 -8.58
N CYS A 77 -6.22 18.09 -7.36
CA CYS A 77 -6.93 16.98 -6.71
C CYS A 77 -8.04 17.49 -5.79
N HIS A 78 -9.29 17.23 -6.15
CA HIS A 78 -10.46 17.52 -5.32
C HIS A 78 -10.75 16.37 -4.36
N ARG A 79 -10.79 16.69 -3.06
CA ARG A 79 -11.22 15.77 -2.01
C ARG A 79 -12.75 15.60 -2.04
N PRO A 80 -13.31 14.42 -1.71
CA PRO A 80 -14.74 14.27 -1.54
C PRO A 80 -15.26 15.09 -0.36
N ASP A 81 -16.44 15.69 -0.51
CA ASP A 81 -17.12 16.39 0.57
C ASP A 81 -17.73 15.38 1.55
N ALA A 82 -17.30 15.45 2.81
CA ALA A 82 -17.77 14.58 3.89
C ALA A 82 -19.22 14.88 4.30
N HIS A 83 -19.75 16.05 3.96
CA HIS A 83 -21.12 16.48 4.30
C HIS A 83 -22.10 16.38 3.14
N ALA A 84 -21.71 15.71 2.05
CA ALA A 84 -22.55 15.53 0.88
C ALA A 84 -23.88 14.82 1.25
N ILE A 85 -25.00 15.52 1.06
CA ILE A 85 -26.36 15.00 1.36
C ILE A 85 -26.77 13.92 0.32
N SER A 86 -26.12 13.92 -0.85
CA SER A 86 -26.35 12.93 -1.90
C SER A 86 -25.03 12.39 -2.48
N PRO A 87 -25.01 11.17 -3.02
CA PRO A 87 -23.82 10.63 -3.70
C PRO A 87 -23.42 11.45 -4.94
N ASN A 88 -24.37 12.17 -5.55
CA ASN A 88 -24.10 13.05 -6.69
C ASN A 88 -23.46 14.40 -6.28
N SER A 89 -23.43 14.72 -4.99
CA SER A 89 -22.80 15.94 -4.44
C SER A 89 -21.44 15.70 -3.79
N LEU A 90 -20.88 14.49 -3.91
CA LEU A 90 -19.57 14.14 -3.33
C LEU A 90 -18.42 15.02 -3.85
N TYR A 91 -18.53 15.52 -5.08
CA TYR A 91 -17.51 16.35 -5.71
C TYR A 91 -18.17 17.52 -6.43
N PRO A 92 -17.46 18.66 -6.60
CA PRO A 92 -17.95 19.75 -7.43
C PRO A 92 -18.04 19.30 -8.90
N THR A 93 -19.04 19.82 -9.63
CA THR A 93 -19.21 19.53 -11.06
C THR A 93 -18.05 20.07 -11.90
N ASN A 94 -17.47 21.19 -11.47
CA ASN A 94 -16.40 21.91 -12.16
C ASN A 94 -15.23 22.18 -11.22
N CYS A 95 -14.02 22.25 -11.77
CA CYS A 95 -12.82 22.57 -11.03
C CYS A 95 -12.89 23.97 -10.45
N THR A 96 -12.68 24.10 -9.14
CA THR A 96 -12.68 25.36 -8.40
C THR A 96 -11.27 25.93 -8.20
N GLN A 97 -10.23 25.27 -8.72
CA GLN A 97 -8.86 25.72 -8.56
C GLN A 97 -8.60 27.00 -9.34
N LEU A 98 -8.01 27.99 -8.68
CA LEU A 98 -7.48 29.19 -9.31
C LEU A 98 -6.10 28.88 -9.90
N ILE A 99 -5.92 29.21 -11.18
CA ILE A 99 -4.66 29.04 -11.93
C ILE A 99 -4.18 30.39 -12.47
N PRO A 100 -2.87 30.59 -12.69
CA PRO A 100 -2.37 31.79 -13.34
C PRO A 100 -2.91 31.94 -14.77
N GLY A 101 -3.38 33.13 -15.11
CA GLY A 101 -3.78 33.56 -16.45
C GLY A 101 -3.22 34.94 -16.80
N ASP A 102 -3.52 35.42 -18.00
CA ASP A 102 -2.86 36.60 -18.60
C ASP A 102 -3.04 37.91 -17.80
N SER A 103 -4.14 38.04 -17.05
CA SER A 103 -4.49 39.24 -16.28
C SER A 103 -4.63 38.98 -14.76
N GLY A 104 -4.18 37.83 -14.28
CA GLY A 104 -4.27 37.45 -12.87
C GLY A 104 -4.69 36.00 -12.66
N LEU A 105 -5.32 35.71 -11.52
CA LEU A 105 -5.83 34.37 -11.23
C LEU A 105 -7.18 34.14 -11.92
N VAL A 106 -7.30 33.02 -12.62
CA VAL A 106 -8.53 32.60 -13.32
C VAL A 106 -8.98 31.25 -12.78
N CYS A 107 -10.29 31.04 -12.63
CA CYS A 107 -10.84 29.76 -12.23
C CYS A 107 -10.78 28.74 -13.37
N CYS A 108 -10.19 27.57 -13.13
CA CYS A 108 -10.05 26.53 -14.13
C CYS A 108 -11.39 26.09 -14.74
N SER A 109 -12.43 25.91 -13.91
CA SER A 109 -13.81 25.61 -14.32
C SER A 109 -14.00 24.35 -15.18
N ALA A 110 -12.96 23.54 -15.40
CA ALA A 110 -13.04 22.32 -16.19
C ALA A 110 -13.99 21.29 -15.53
N GLY A 111 -14.87 20.67 -16.31
CA GLY A 111 -15.83 19.70 -15.79
C GLY A 111 -15.14 18.45 -15.25
N LEU A 112 -15.40 18.11 -13.99
CA LEU A 112 -14.76 17.02 -13.23
C LEU A 112 -15.52 15.69 -13.33
N LEU A 113 -16.82 15.75 -13.58
CA LEU A 113 -17.73 14.61 -13.56
C LEU A 113 -18.28 14.31 -14.96
N GLU A 114 -18.61 13.05 -15.21
CA GLU A 114 -19.25 12.57 -16.43
C GLU A 114 -20.44 11.66 -16.13
N GLN A 115 -21.40 11.62 -17.06
CA GLN A 115 -22.54 10.72 -16.98
C GLN A 115 -22.18 9.37 -17.59
N CYS A 116 -22.32 8.29 -16.83
CA CYS A 116 -22.06 6.94 -17.29
C CYS A 116 -23.11 5.98 -16.73
N HIS A 117 -23.78 5.20 -17.59
CA HIS A 117 -24.82 4.23 -17.21
C HIS A 117 -25.92 4.79 -16.30
N GLY A 118 -26.33 6.06 -16.52
CA GLY A 118 -27.37 6.71 -15.72
C GLY A 118 -26.90 7.28 -14.36
N GLY A 119 -25.62 7.12 -14.02
CA GLY A 119 -25.00 7.72 -12.83
C GLY A 119 -23.96 8.79 -13.17
N VAL A 120 -23.64 9.63 -12.18
CA VAL A 120 -22.54 10.61 -12.26
C VAL A 120 -21.28 9.98 -11.67
N ARG A 121 -20.15 10.03 -12.40
CA ARG A 121 -18.86 9.54 -11.91
C ARG A 121 -17.71 10.51 -12.19
N PRO A 122 -16.61 10.45 -11.41
CA PRO A 122 -15.39 11.20 -11.72
C PRO A 122 -14.81 10.86 -13.10
N LYS A 123 -14.39 11.87 -13.86
CA LYS A 123 -13.67 11.68 -15.12
C LYS A 123 -12.26 11.10 -14.93
N LYS A 124 -11.56 11.55 -13.90
CA LYS A 124 -10.19 11.12 -13.57
C LYS A 124 -10.12 10.79 -12.07
N PRO A 125 -10.59 9.60 -11.66
CA PRO A 125 -10.49 9.17 -10.27
C PRO A 125 -9.02 8.92 -9.90
N PHE A 126 -8.65 9.27 -8.67
CA PHE A 126 -7.34 8.98 -8.08
C PHE A 126 -7.51 8.51 -6.65
N LEU A 127 -7.23 7.23 -6.40
CA LEU A 127 -7.33 6.66 -5.06
C LEU A 127 -6.01 6.87 -4.33
N LEU A 128 -6.05 7.49 -3.14
CA LEU A 128 -4.88 7.75 -2.32
C LEU A 128 -5.06 7.13 -0.94
N ALA A 129 -4.11 6.30 -0.53
CA ALA A 129 -4.00 5.79 0.82
C ALA A 129 -3.53 6.87 1.80
N SER A 130 -4.05 6.85 3.01
CA SER A 130 -3.67 7.78 4.08
C SER A 130 -2.24 7.51 4.53
N LEU A 131 -1.32 8.42 4.18
CA LEU A 131 0.06 8.36 4.65
C LEU A 131 0.15 8.38 6.19
N PRO A 132 -0.61 9.23 6.92
CA PRO A 132 -0.62 9.18 8.39
C PRO A 132 -1.05 7.83 8.94
N ASP A 133 -2.09 7.20 8.37
CA ASP A 133 -2.55 5.89 8.80
C ASP A 133 -1.49 4.81 8.51
N TYR A 134 -0.92 4.82 7.31
CA TYR A 134 0.18 3.93 6.94
C TYR A 134 1.39 4.06 7.89
N LEU A 135 1.82 5.29 8.18
CA LEU A 135 2.94 5.54 9.09
C LEU A 135 2.60 5.08 10.51
N THR A 136 1.41 5.40 11.01
CA THR A 136 0.97 5.03 12.36
C THR A 136 0.91 3.51 12.50
N LYS A 137 0.29 2.80 11.56
CA LYS A 137 0.25 1.34 11.55
C LYS A 137 1.65 0.74 11.45
N SER A 138 2.50 1.29 10.59
CA SER A 138 3.87 0.78 10.41
C SER A 138 4.73 0.96 11.66
N LEU A 139 4.67 2.14 12.27
CA LEU A 139 5.45 2.48 13.47
C LEU A 139 4.90 1.85 14.76
N SER A 140 3.60 1.52 14.80
CA SER A 140 2.99 0.83 15.95
C SER A 140 3.13 -0.69 15.86
N ASN A 141 3.66 -1.24 14.76
CA ASN A 141 3.83 -2.67 14.60
C ASN A 141 5.14 -3.13 15.26
N PRO A 142 5.09 -3.95 16.31
CA PRO A 142 6.28 -4.38 17.05
C PRO A 142 7.24 -5.23 16.20
N ASP A 143 6.75 -5.95 15.19
CA ASP A 143 7.61 -6.73 14.29
C ASP A 143 8.40 -5.82 13.35
N ILE A 144 7.77 -4.74 12.85
CA ILE A 144 8.47 -3.72 12.05
C ILE A 144 9.48 -3.00 12.94
N GLU A 145 9.11 -2.60 14.15
CA GLU A 145 10.03 -1.99 15.11
C GLU A 145 11.24 -2.90 15.36
N LYS A 146 11.01 -4.20 15.57
CA LYS A 146 12.08 -5.18 15.74
C LYS A 146 12.99 -5.27 14.52
N LEU A 147 12.44 -5.29 13.30
CA LEU A 147 13.22 -5.30 12.06
C LEU A 147 14.04 -4.02 11.87
N CYS A 148 13.46 -2.85 12.16
CA CYS A 148 14.16 -1.57 12.14
C CYS A 148 15.32 -1.54 13.15
N ASN A 149 15.08 -2.03 14.37
CA ASN A 149 16.11 -2.16 15.39
C ASN A 149 17.24 -3.09 14.94
N GLN A 150 16.91 -4.28 14.45
CA GLN A 150 17.88 -5.24 13.95
C GLN A 150 18.73 -4.65 12.80
N ALA A 151 18.11 -3.94 11.87
CA ALA A 151 18.83 -3.31 10.76
C ALA A 151 19.83 -2.24 11.25
N CYS A 152 19.50 -1.49 12.31
CA CYS A 152 20.43 -0.54 12.93
C CYS A 152 21.57 -1.27 13.66
N ASP A 153 21.26 -2.34 14.40
CA ASP A 153 22.26 -3.19 15.06
C ASP A 153 23.26 -3.79 14.06
N ASP A 154 22.75 -4.31 12.95
CA ASP A 154 23.54 -4.87 11.86
C ASP A 154 24.42 -3.79 11.21
N ALA A 155 23.88 -2.59 10.98
CA ALA A 155 24.63 -1.46 10.41
C ALA A 155 25.76 -0.99 11.33
N LEU A 156 25.53 -0.93 12.64
CA LEU A 156 26.57 -0.62 13.65
C LEU A 156 27.65 -1.70 13.66
N ALA A 157 27.26 -2.98 13.64
CA ALA A 157 28.20 -4.09 13.61
C ALA A 157 29.07 -4.07 12.35
N GLN A 158 28.47 -3.80 11.18
CA GLN A 158 29.18 -3.68 9.90
C GLN A 158 30.14 -2.50 9.86
N ARG A 159 29.77 -1.35 10.44
CA ARG A 159 30.65 -0.18 10.56
C ARG A 159 31.92 -0.49 11.33
N ASN A 160 31.82 -1.28 12.40
CA ASN A 160 32.94 -1.65 13.26
C ASN A 160 33.79 -2.79 12.68
N ALA A 161 33.28 -3.50 11.68
CA ALA A 161 34.02 -4.56 11.00
C ALA A 161 35.03 -3.98 9.98
N PRO A 162 36.20 -4.63 9.79
CA PRO A 162 37.14 -4.23 8.75
C PRO A 162 36.48 -4.34 7.37
N SER A 163 36.43 -3.22 6.65
CA SER A 163 35.73 -3.07 5.37
C SER A 163 36.27 -4.06 4.32
N THR A 164 35.52 -5.12 4.03
CA THR A 164 35.94 -6.19 3.13
C THR A 164 35.25 -6.17 1.76
N SER A 165 34.25 -5.31 1.54
CA SER A 165 33.50 -5.27 0.28
C SER A 165 33.28 -3.85 -0.25
N ARG A 166 33.48 -3.66 -1.56
CA ARG A 166 33.11 -2.43 -2.31
C ARG A 166 31.66 -2.46 -2.82
N THR A 167 30.93 -3.56 -2.60
CA THR A 167 29.57 -3.74 -3.10
C THR A 167 28.56 -3.26 -2.08
N MET A 168 27.73 -2.29 -2.44
CA MET A 168 26.57 -1.89 -1.65
C MET A 168 25.50 -2.99 -1.72
N MET A 169 25.18 -3.58 -0.57
CA MET A 169 24.14 -4.57 -0.38
C MET A 169 22.88 -3.96 0.25
N GLY A 170 23.01 -2.82 0.93
CA GLY A 170 21.89 -2.11 1.56
C GLY A 170 22.11 -0.61 1.67
N VAL A 171 21.06 0.09 2.12
CA VAL A 171 21.07 1.56 2.27
C VAL A 171 22.14 2.05 3.25
N PHE A 172 22.45 1.26 4.28
CA PHE A 172 23.46 1.59 5.30
C PHE A 172 24.92 1.39 4.82
N ASP A 173 25.13 0.79 3.65
CA ASP A 173 26.46 0.80 3.00
C ASP A 173 26.78 2.17 2.39
N GLY A 174 25.75 3.00 2.20
CA GLY A 174 25.88 4.40 1.79
C GLY A 174 26.63 5.21 2.85
N GLY A 175 27.80 5.75 2.49
CA GLY A 175 28.61 6.55 3.41
C GLY A 175 27.84 7.69 4.07
N PHE A 176 26.94 8.37 3.34
CA PHE A 176 26.09 9.41 3.90
C PHE A 176 25.23 8.90 5.07
N LEU A 177 24.47 7.82 4.89
CA LEU A 177 23.59 7.28 5.93
C LEU A 177 24.37 6.69 7.09
N ARG A 178 25.50 6.05 6.81
CA ARG A 178 26.37 5.45 7.82
C ARG A 178 27.00 6.49 8.73
N ASP A 179 27.40 7.64 8.18
CA ASP A 179 28.07 8.73 8.88
C ASP A 179 27.12 9.90 9.21
N PHE A 180 25.81 9.73 9.03
CA PHE A 180 24.82 10.77 9.32
C PHE A 180 24.69 10.98 10.82
N ILE A 181 25.03 12.18 11.28
CA ILE A 181 24.97 12.58 12.69
C ILE A 181 23.68 13.35 12.93
N GLY A 182 22.92 12.94 13.94
CA GLY A 182 21.71 13.61 14.37
C GLY A 182 21.97 14.93 15.10
N PRO A 183 20.93 15.74 15.38
CA PRO A 183 21.05 16.96 16.17
C PRO A 183 21.61 16.75 17.58
N ASP A 184 21.55 15.53 18.10
CA ASP A 184 22.09 15.10 19.39
C ASP A 184 23.60 14.77 19.35
N GLY A 185 24.24 14.87 18.18
CA GLY A 185 25.64 14.55 18.00
C GLY A 185 25.95 13.06 17.93
N LYS A 186 24.93 12.19 17.96
CA LYS A 186 25.07 10.73 17.82
C LYS A 186 24.80 10.30 16.38
N LEU A 187 25.25 9.10 16.00
CA LEU A 187 24.95 8.56 14.68
C LEU A 187 23.46 8.19 14.60
N PHE A 188 22.85 8.41 13.44
CA PHE A 188 21.46 8.02 13.20
C PHE A 188 21.22 6.51 13.43
N ILE A 189 22.19 5.68 13.07
CA ILE A 189 22.15 4.23 13.31
C ILE A 189 22.35 3.82 14.79
N ASP A 190 22.79 4.74 15.65
CA ASP A 190 23.01 4.51 17.08
C ASP A 190 21.72 4.63 17.92
N ARG A 191 20.60 5.05 17.30
CA ARG A 191 19.24 5.17 17.89
C ARG A 191 19.11 6.04 19.15
N GLY A 192 20.21 6.54 19.71
CA GLY A 192 20.22 7.35 20.93
C GLY A 192 19.73 6.58 22.15
N ASP A 193 19.46 7.31 23.24
CA ASP A 193 18.84 6.72 24.42
C ASP A 193 17.33 6.64 24.18
N LYS A 194 16.72 5.47 24.40
CA LYS A 194 15.26 5.31 24.28
C LYS A 194 14.57 6.28 25.25
N VAL A 195 13.70 7.13 24.73
CA VAL A 195 12.82 8.02 25.50
C VAL A 195 11.56 7.28 25.89
#